data_AF-A0AAV6YT29-F1
#
_entry.id   AF-A0AAV6YT29-F1
#
_cell.length_a   1.000
_cell.length_b   1.000
_cell.length_c   1.000
_cell.angle_alpha   90.00
_cell.angle_beta   90.00
_cell.angle_gamma   90.00
#
_symmetry.space_group_name_H-M   'P 1'
#
loop_
_entity.id
_entity.type
_entity.pdbx_description
1 polymer ?
#
loop_
_entity_poly.entity_id
_entity_poly.type
_entity_poly.pdbx_seq_one_letter_code
_entity_poly.pdbx_strand_id
1 'polypeptide(L)'
;MCEGRRLKKRKTTTKKNTLNPVYNEAIIFDIPPENMDQVSLSIAVMDYDRVGHNEVIGVCRTGVDAEGLGRDHWNEMLAYPRKPITHWHALVEVTRRRLYTPAPC
;
A
#
# COMPACT_ATOMS: atom_id res chain seq x y z
N MET A 1 -5.45 -6.30 -2.30
CA MET A 1 -4.92 -7.62 -1.91
C MET A 1 -6.06 -8.37 -1.25
N CYS A 2 -6.20 -9.67 -1.48
CA CYS A 2 -7.07 -10.55 -0.70
C CYS A 2 -6.25 -11.82 -0.46
N GLU A 3 -6.12 -12.23 0.80
CA GLU A 3 -5.26 -13.36 1.22
C GLU A 3 -3.83 -13.27 0.64
N GLY A 4 -3.25 -12.06 0.65
CA GLY A 4 -1.91 -11.83 0.09
C GLY A 4 -1.82 -11.90 -1.46
N ARG A 5 -2.92 -12.14 -2.18
CA ARG A 5 -2.97 -12.12 -3.65
C ARG A 5 -3.33 -10.74 -4.18
N ARG A 6 -2.65 -10.31 -5.25
CA ARG A 6 -2.90 -8.99 -5.87
C ARG A 6 -4.09 -9.03 -6.81
N LEU A 7 -5.19 -8.39 -6.40
CA LEU A 7 -6.43 -8.29 -7.20
C LEU A 7 -6.34 -7.24 -8.32
N LYS A 8 -5.93 -6.00 -8.00
CA LYS A 8 -5.87 -4.88 -8.95
C LYS A 8 -4.68 -3.99 -8.62
N LYS A 9 -4.05 -3.43 -9.66
CA LYS A 9 -2.93 -2.47 -9.53
C LYS A 9 -3.27 -1.19 -10.30
N ARG A 10 -2.97 -0.04 -9.68
CA ARG A 10 -3.02 1.29 -10.27
C ARG A 10 -1.74 2.03 -9.88
N LYS A 11 -1.37 3.05 -10.65
CA LYS A 11 -0.17 3.87 -10.44
C LYS A 11 -0.56 5.33 -10.62
N THR A 12 0.12 6.21 -9.89
CA THR A 12 0.08 7.66 -10.10
C THR A 12 1.04 8.08 -11.21
N THR A 13 1.03 9.37 -11.57
CA THR A 13 2.06 9.96 -12.43
C THR A 13 3.43 9.96 -11.75
N THR A 14 4.49 9.88 -12.54
CA THR A 14 5.87 9.97 -12.04
C THR A 14 6.25 11.43 -11.81
N LYS A 15 6.69 11.76 -10.59
CA LYS A 15 7.27 13.06 -10.26
C LYS A 15 8.79 12.94 -10.32
N LYS A 16 9.43 13.75 -11.15
CA LYS A 16 10.88 13.64 -11.43
C LYS A 16 11.68 14.48 -10.43
N ASN A 17 12.88 14.00 -10.08
CA ASN A 17 13.91 14.73 -9.33
C ASN A 17 13.40 15.34 -8.01
N THR A 18 12.62 14.59 -7.23
CA THR A 18 12.12 15.05 -5.93
C THR A 18 12.02 13.92 -4.92
N LEU A 19 12.42 14.20 -3.67
CA LEU A 19 12.21 13.34 -2.51
C LEU A 19 10.88 13.63 -1.79
N ASN A 20 10.20 14.71 -2.16
CA ASN A 20 8.93 15.16 -1.57
C ASN A 20 7.88 15.32 -2.67
N PRO A 21 7.49 14.24 -3.36
CA PRO A 21 6.53 14.32 -4.45
C PRO A 21 5.14 14.70 -3.94
N VAL A 22 4.50 15.68 -4.60
CA VAL A 22 3.09 16.02 -4.40
C VAL A 22 2.28 15.45 -5.55
N TYR A 23 1.41 14.48 -5.27
CA TYR A 23 0.61 13.80 -6.31
C TYR A 23 -0.75 14.47 -6.54
N ASN A 24 -1.54 14.65 -5.48
CA ASN A 24 -2.94 15.12 -5.55
C ASN A 24 -3.78 14.33 -6.58
N GLU A 25 -3.50 13.03 -6.73
CA GLU A 25 -4.18 12.13 -7.65
C GLU A 25 -5.07 11.16 -6.86
N ALA A 26 -6.32 11.00 -7.29
CA ALA A 26 -7.21 9.99 -6.73
C ALA A 26 -6.99 8.64 -7.42
N ILE A 27 -6.80 7.57 -6.64
CA ILE A 27 -6.81 6.20 -7.13
C ILE A 27 -8.12 5.54 -6.71
N ILE A 28 -8.90 5.09 -7.69
CA ILE A 28 -10.24 4.54 -7.46
C ILE A 28 -10.21 3.03 -7.66
N PHE A 29 -10.81 2.31 -6.70
CA PHE A 29 -11.04 0.88 -6.74
C PHE A 29 -12.52 0.60 -6.49
N ASP A 30 -13.16 -0.08 -7.45
CA ASP A 30 -14.52 -0.61 -7.28
C ASP A 30 -14.42 -1.93 -6.50
N ILE A 31 -14.97 -1.95 -5.29
CA ILE A 31 -14.96 -3.09 -4.39
C ILE A 31 -16.41 -3.35 -3.98
N PRO A 32 -16.96 -4.55 -4.23
CA PRO A 32 -18.28 -4.90 -3.73
C PRO A 32 -18.31 -4.83 -2.19
N PRO A 33 -19.39 -4.30 -1.58
CA PRO A 33 -19.47 -4.17 -0.12
C PRO A 33 -19.18 -5.47 0.64
N GLU A 34 -19.60 -6.61 0.10
CA GLU A 34 -19.40 -7.97 0.64
C GLU A 34 -17.94 -8.43 0.64
N ASN A 35 -17.04 -7.73 -0.04
CA ASN A 35 -15.60 -8.02 -0.07
C ASN A 35 -14.78 -7.04 0.79
N MET A 36 -15.39 -5.99 1.36
CA MET A 36 -14.65 -4.94 2.08
C MET A 36 -13.90 -5.47 3.32
N ASP A 37 -14.38 -6.56 3.90
CA ASP A 37 -13.80 -7.25 5.06
C ASP A 37 -12.72 -8.29 4.69
N GLN A 38 -12.42 -8.46 3.40
CA GLN A 38 -11.43 -9.43 2.92
C GLN A 38 -10.30 -8.76 2.13
N VAL A 39 -10.31 -7.43 2.04
CA VAL A 39 -9.38 -6.69 1.20
C VAL A 39 -8.43 -5.83 2.01
N SER A 40 -7.20 -5.75 1.48
CA SER A 40 -6.15 -4.86 1.96
C SER A 40 -5.51 -4.09 0.82
N LEU A 41 -5.19 -2.82 1.05
CA LEU A 41 -4.37 -2.00 0.15
C LEU A 41 -2.90 -2.08 0.57
N SER A 42 -2.04 -2.35 -0.41
CA SER A 42 -0.60 -2.22 -0.28
C SER A 42 -0.14 -1.09 -1.19
N ILE A 43 0.43 -0.05 -0.59
CA ILE A 43 0.87 1.16 -1.28
C ILE A 43 2.39 1.13 -1.28
N ALA A 44 2.99 1.15 -2.47
CA ALA A 44 4.44 1.12 -2.63
C ALA A 44 4.90 2.43 -3.27
N VAL A 45 5.86 3.09 -2.63
CA VAL A 45 6.61 4.18 -3.25
C VAL A 45 7.79 3.56 -3.98
N MET A 46 7.90 3.87 -5.26
CA MET A 46 8.92 3.30 -6.15
C MET A 46 9.74 4.43 -6.76
N ASP A 47 11.05 4.21 -6.85
CA ASP A 47 11.92 5.02 -7.69
C ASP A 47 11.77 4.59 -9.15
N TYR A 48 11.69 5.56 -10.06
CA TYR A 48 11.53 5.30 -11.48
C TYR A 48 12.87 5.54 -12.18
N ASP A 49 13.44 4.45 -12.70
CA ASP A 49 14.59 4.51 -13.58
C ASP A 49 14.17 4.51 -15.04
N ARG A 50 14.77 5.41 -15.83
CA ARG A 50 14.54 5.44 -17.27
C ARG A 50 15.12 4.21 -17.97
N VAL A 51 16.20 3.66 -17.41
CA VAL A 51 16.92 2.49 -17.90
C VAL A 51 17.16 1.58 -16.71
N GLY A 52 16.71 0.32 -16.78
CA GLY A 52 16.82 -0.63 -15.67
C GLY A 52 15.46 -0.95 -15.05
N HIS A 53 15.48 -1.39 -13.79
CA HIS A 53 14.30 -1.83 -13.06
C HIS A 53 13.96 -0.86 -11.94
N ASN A 54 12.71 -0.39 -11.91
CA ASN A 54 12.21 0.42 -10.80
C ASN A 54 12.44 -0.26 -9.44
N GLU A 55 13.00 0.50 -8.51
CA GLU A 55 13.25 0.04 -7.16
C GLU A 55 12.11 0.44 -6.21
N VAL A 56 11.82 -0.39 -5.22
CA VAL A 56 10.85 -0.06 -4.19
C VAL A 56 11.58 0.67 -3.07
N ILE A 57 11.21 1.92 -2.82
CA ILE A 57 11.72 2.72 -1.70
C ILE A 57 11.12 2.20 -0.40
N GLY A 58 9.82 1.93 -0.39
CA GLY A 58 9.15 1.38 0.77
C GLY A 58 7.66 1.15 0.54
N VAL A 59 7.04 0.46 1.49
CA VAL A 59 5.64 0.06 1.43
C VAL A 59 4.93 0.42 2.73
N CYS A 60 3.70 0.89 2.61
CA CYS A 60 2.74 0.92 3.71
C CYS A 60 1.48 0.12 3.33
N ARG A 61 0.72 -0.28 4.34
CA ARG A 61 -0.48 -1.12 4.17
C ARG A 61 -1.63 -0.56 4.99
N THR A 62 -2.83 -0.66 4.45
CA THR A 62 -4.09 -0.40 5.15
C THR A 62 -5.09 -1.46 4.75
N GLY A 63 -5.98 -1.88 5.64
CA GLY A 63 -6.90 -2.98 5.37
C GLY A 63 -6.93 -4.07 6.42
N VAL A 64 -7.60 -5.16 6.08
CA VAL A 64 -7.89 -6.27 7.00
C VAL A 64 -6.68 -7.13 7.35
N ASP A 65 -5.56 -6.95 6.67
CA ASP A 65 -4.28 -7.60 6.99
C ASP A 65 -3.24 -6.60 7.51
N ALA A 66 -3.62 -5.34 7.74
CA ALA A 66 -2.74 -4.33 8.29
C ALA A 66 -2.75 -4.36 9.82
N GLU A 67 -1.66 -3.86 10.42
CA GLU A 67 -1.46 -3.69 11.86
C GLU A 67 -1.30 -2.20 12.19
N GLY A 68 -1.50 -1.84 13.47
CA GLY A 68 -1.34 -0.48 13.99
C GLY A 68 -2.13 0.55 13.18
N LEU A 69 -1.49 1.68 12.86
CA LEU A 69 -2.12 2.80 12.16
C LEU A 69 -2.76 2.40 10.81
N GLY A 70 -2.21 1.41 10.12
CA GLY A 70 -2.76 0.88 8.87
C GLY A 70 -4.15 0.27 9.06
N ARG A 71 -4.36 -0.44 10.18
CA ARG A 71 -5.66 -0.99 10.59
C ARG A 71 -6.60 0.12 11.04
N ASP A 72 -6.13 1.01 11.89
CA ASP A 72 -6.95 2.07 12.49
C ASP A 72 -7.51 2.99 11.41
N HIS A 73 -6.68 3.38 10.43
CA HIS A 73 -7.12 4.17 9.28
C HIS A 73 -8.21 3.44 8.46
N TRP A 74 -8.08 2.12 8.25
CA TRP A 74 -9.09 1.34 7.54
C TRP A 74 -10.42 1.30 8.30
N ASN A 75 -10.36 1.07 9.62
CA ASN A 75 -11.54 1.03 10.48
C ASN A 75 -12.24 2.39 10.53
N GLU A 76 -11.49 3.49 10.61
CA GLU A 76 -12.05 4.85 10.58
C GLU A 76 -12.74 5.14 9.24
N MET A 77 -12.13 4.74 8.12
CA MET A 77 -12.74 4.87 6.78
C MET A 77 -14.07 4.11 6.68
N LEU A 78 -14.16 2.89 7.25
CA LEU A 78 -15.39 2.10 7.27
C LEU A 78 -16.46 2.71 8.20
N ALA A 79 -16.05 3.27 9.33
CA ALA A 79 -16.94 3.89 10.31
C ALA A 79 -17.59 5.19 9.81
N TYR A 80 -16.94 5.91 8.88
CA TYR A 80 -17.43 7.16 8.33
C TYR A 80 -17.57 7.13 6.79
N PRO A 81 -18.58 6.42 6.26
CA PRO A 81 -18.80 6.33 4.81
C PRO A 81 -18.90 7.71 4.15
N ARG A 82 -18.28 7.86 2.97
CA ARG A 82 -18.23 9.10 2.17
C ARG A 82 -17.46 10.27 2.79
N LYS A 83 -16.88 10.10 3.99
CA LYS A 83 -15.96 11.08 4.56
C LYS A 83 -14.52 10.69 4.18
N PRO A 84 -13.76 11.56 3.50
CA PRO A 84 -12.33 11.32 3.29
C PRO A 84 -11.61 11.26 4.63
N ILE A 85 -10.82 10.22 4.86
CA ILE A 85 -9.94 10.07 6.02
C ILE A 85 -8.50 10.27 5.56
N THR A 86 -7.73 11.04 6.32
CA THR A 86 -6.35 11.41 5.98
C THR A 86 -5.41 11.05 7.11
N HIS A 87 -4.39 10.25 6.79
CA HIS A 87 -3.30 9.91 7.71
C HIS A 87 -1.96 9.85 6.98
N TRP A 88 -0.90 10.24 7.67
CA TRP A 88 0.47 9.93 7.26
C TRP A 88 0.82 8.50 7.67
N HIS A 89 1.51 7.77 6.79
CA HIS A 89 1.98 6.40 7.07
C HIS A 89 3.49 6.35 6.86
N ALA A 90 4.21 5.81 7.84
CA ALA A 90 5.63 5.52 7.66
C ALA A 90 5.81 4.42 6.60
N LEU A 91 6.79 4.62 5.71
CA LEU A 91 7.17 3.59 4.76
C LEU A 91 8.05 2.57 5.47
N VAL A 92 7.70 1.29 5.32
CA VAL A 92 8.50 0.17 5.82
C VAL A 92 9.33 -0.39 4.68
N GLU A 93 10.58 -0.71 4.98
CA GLU A 93 11.47 -1.37 4.04
C GLU A 93 10.89 -2.72 3.62
N VAL A 94 10.87 -2.99 2.31
CA VAL A 94 10.52 -4.33 1.81
C VAL A 94 11.73 -5.21 2.04
N THR A 95 11.86 -5.76 3.24
CA THR A 95 12.95 -6.71 3.51
C THR A 95 12.82 -7.85 2.50
N ARG A 96 13.85 -8.02 1.65
CA ARG A 96 14.03 -9.22 0.79
C ARG A 96 14.26 -10.51 1.61
N ARG A 97 13.76 -10.59 2.85
CA ARG A 97 14.03 -11.65 3.82
C ARG A 97 12.74 -12.30 4.30
N ARG A 98 12.22 -13.21 3.48
CA ARG A 98 11.55 -14.46 3.93
C ARG A 98 11.91 -15.64 3.00
N LEU A 99 13.14 -15.70 2.50
CA LEU A 99 13.67 -16.88 1.79
C LEU A 99 14.95 -17.46 2.40
N TYR A 100 15.43 -16.94 3.53
CA TYR A 100 16.58 -17.51 4.24
C TYR A 100 16.35 -17.49 5.75
N THR A 101 15.42 -18.32 6.20
CA THR A 101 15.55 -18.97 7.51
C THR A 101 15.96 -20.41 7.21
N PRO A 102 17.20 -20.84 7.47
CA PRO A 102 17.48 -22.27 7.52
C PRO A 102 16.62 -22.86 8.64
N ALA A 103 15.96 -23.99 8.37
CA ALA A 103 15.24 -24.73 9.38
C ALA A 103 16.19 -25.03 10.55
N PRO A 104 15.75 -24.93 11.82
CA PRO A 104 16.55 -25.38 12.94
C PRO A 104 16.80 -26.88 12.80
N CYS A 105 18.05 -27.28 13.00
CA CYS A 105 18.48 -28.68 13.08
C CYS A 105 17.74 -29.43 14.20
#